data_AF-A0A6P6W442-F1
#
_entry.id   AF-A0A6P6W442-F1
#
_cell.length_a   1.000
_cell.length_b   1.000
_cell.length_c   1.000
_cell.angle_alpha   90.00
_cell.angle_beta   90.00
_cell.angle_gamma   90.00
#
_symmetry.space_group_name_H-M   'P 1'
#
loop_
_entity.id
_entity.type
_entity.pdbx_description
1 polymer ?
#
loop_
_entity_poly.entity_id
_entity_poly.type
_entity_poly.pdbx_seq_one_letter_code
_entity_poly.pdbx_strand_id
1 'polypeptide(L)'
;MQTKVSNANRHSGIVIRSRTSTMMLSMFATLASFYVAGRLWQDAEERVLLTKELDRITGQGHSAISVDDTLKIIACREQKKKLSALEMELVAARQEGFVSSHLPEKNSISNKRPLVVIGILTGFSHKSKRDAIRKAWMGAGKVLKKIEDEKGIIARFVIGRRYHFFCFAIFHFFFFNCSLLEVILVVAVSLRFELSCSSNRGDSLDRSIDNENKETNDFLILENHVEALEEQPNKTKSFFAYAAENWDADFFAKINDDVYLNIDALGNTLAGYVDKPRVYVGCMKSGEVFSEQSHRWYEPDWWKFGDGKTYFRHASGEMFVVSKALAKFISINR
;
A
#
# COMPACT_ATOMS: atom_id res chain seq x y z
N MET A 1 19.90 -34.45 78.04
CA MET A 1 18.61 -33.78 77.79
C MET A 1 18.44 -33.68 76.28
N GLN A 2 17.37 -34.27 75.75
CA GLN A 2 17.14 -34.49 74.32
C GLN A 2 17.04 -33.19 73.51
N THR A 3 17.53 -33.22 72.27
CA THR A 3 16.93 -32.47 71.15
C THR A 3 17.20 -33.23 69.85
N LYS A 4 16.10 -33.73 69.26
CA LYS A 4 15.98 -34.23 67.87
C LYS A 4 15.85 -33.04 66.93
N VAL A 5 16.24 -33.21 65.65
CA VAL A 5 15.66 -32.70 64.37
C VAL A 5 16.76 -32.92 63.30
N SER A 6 16.80 -34.08 62.64
CA SER A 6 16.12 -34.50 61.39
C SER A 6 16.94 -34.27 60.11
N ASN A 7 17.03 -35.37 59.35
CA ASN A 7 17.74 -35.63 58.10
C ASN A 7 17.35 -34.69 56.95
N ALA A 8 18.31 -34.28 56.11
CA ALA A 8 18.05 -33.92 54.70
C ALA A 8 19.31 -34.12 53.85
N ASN A 9 19.24 -35.13 52.98
CA ASN A 9 20.25 -35.49 51.98
C ASN A 9 20.57 -34.31 51.04
N ARG A 10 21.85 -33.95 50.93
CA ARG A 10 22.36 -33.15 49.80
C ARG A 10 22.59 -34.07 48.61
N HIS A 11 21.60 -34.15 47.71
CA HIS A 11 21.84 -34.60 46.33
C HIS A 11 22.32 -33.40 45.51
N SER A 12 23.61 -33.35 45.22
CA SER A 12 24.18 -32.51 44.17
C SER A 12 23.71 -33.05 42.81
N GLY A 13 22.62 -32.48 42.28
CA GLY A 13 22.13 -32.76 40.93
C GLY A 13 23.06 -32.13 39.89
N ILE A 14 23.92 -32.94 39.28
CA ILE A 14 24.64 -32.58 38.06
C ILE A 14 23.62 -32.54 36.92
N VAL A 15 23.36 -31.35 36.39
CA VAL A 15 22.54 -31.17 35.17
C VAL A 15 23.36 -31.62 33.97
N ILE A 16 23.08 -32.83 33.47
CA ILE A 16 23.64 -33.33 32.21
C ILE A 16 22.94 -32.58 31.07
N ARG A 17 23.60 -31.55 30.53
CA ARG A 17 23.19 -30.87 29.28
C ARG A 17 23.33 -31.87 28.13
N SER A 18 22.19 -32.41 27.70
CA SER A 18 22.15 -33.42 26.64
C SER A 18 22.68 -32.86 25.31
N ARG A 19 23.85 -33.39 24.89
CA ARG A 19 24.58 -33.04 23.65
C ARG A 19 23.77 -33.33 22.38
N THR A 20 22.74 -34.18 22.48
CA THR A 20 21.85 -34.52 21.35
C THR A 20 20.84 -33.42 21.04
N SER A 21 20.47 -32.59 22.02
CA SER A 21 19.52 -31.48 21.80
C SER A 21 20.13 -30.37 20.94
N THR A 22 21.37 -29.96 21.23
CA THR A 22 22.08 -28.93 20.45
C THR A 22 22.38 -29.34 19.01
N MET A 23 22.68 -30.63 18.75
CA MET A 23 22.86 -31.13 17.38
C MET A 23 21.56 -31.14 16.58
N MET A 24 20.43 -31.49 17.21
CA MET A 24 19.13 -31.45 16.53
C MET A 24 18.72 -30.00 16.24
N LEU A 25 18.88 -29.09 17.20
CA LEU A 25 18.60 -27.67 17.00
C LEU A 25 19.47 -27.03 15.90
N SER A 26 20.76 -27.37 15.82
CA SER A 26 21.61 -26.85 14.75
C SER A 26 21.22 -27.42 13.38
N MET A 27 20.80 -28.68 13.30
CA MET A 27 20.30 -29.30 12.07
C MET A 27 19.01 -28.63 11.58
N PHE A 28 18.08 -28.29 12.48
CA PHE A 28 16.87 -27.57 12.09
C PHE A 28 17.17 -26.12 11.67
N ALA A 29 18.11 -25.45 12.34
CA ALA A 29 18.51 -24.09 11.97
C ALA A 29 19.18 -24.02 10.60
N THR A 30 20.03 -25.00 10.26
CA THR A 30 20.66 -25.07 8.92
C THR A 30 19.63 -25.40 7.85
N LEU A 31 18.73 -26.35 8.08
CA LEU A 31 17.63 -26.66 7.16
C LEU A 31 16.71 -25.45 6.91
N ALA A 32 16.36 -24.71 7.97
CA ALA A 32 15.57 -23.48 7.84
C ALA A 32 16.33 -22.40 7.04
N SER A 33 17.64 -22.27 7.26
CA SER A 33 18.48 -21.32 6.51
C SER A 33 18.55 -21.67 5.02
N PHE A 34 18.71 -22.96 4.69
CA PHE A 34 18.68 -23.43 3.30
C PHE A 34 17.29 -23.29 2.67
N TYR A 35 16.21 -23.50 3.42
CA TYR A 35 14.86 -23.29 2.94
C TYR A 35 14.59 -21.81 2.61
N VAL A 36 14.97 -20.89 3.51
CA VAL A 36 14.85 -19.45 3.27
C VAL A 36 15.72 -19.01 2.10
N ALA A 37 16.98 -19.47 2.04
CA ALA A 37 17.87 -19.19 0.90
C ALA A 37 17.30 -19.72 -0.42
N GLY A 38 16.72 -20.92 -0.43
CA GLY A 38 16.06 -21.50 -1.60
C GLY A 38 14.82 -20.70 -2.02
N ARG A 39 14.01 -20.23 -1.08
CA ARG A 39 12.84 -19.37 -1.36
C ARG A 39 13.27 -18.00 -1.91
N LEU A 40 14.33 -17.41 -1.37
CA LEU A 40 14.91 -16.16 -1.87
C LEU A 40 15.52 -16.33 -3.26
N TRP A 41 16.17 -17.47 -3.53
CA TRP A 41 16.72 -17.80 -4.84
C TRP A 41 15.63 -18.00 -5.89
N GLN A 42 14.56 -18.73 -5.54
CA GLN A 42 13.39 -18.92 -6.42
C GLN A 42 12.72 -17.58 -6.75
N ASP A 43 12.55 -16.69 -5.77
CA ASP A 43 11.98 -15.34 -6.00
C ASP A 43 12.87 -14.49 -6.92
N ALA A 44 14.20 -14.63 -6.82
CA ALA A 44 15.13 -13.95 -7.72
C ALA A 44 15.05 -14.50 -9.17
N GLU A 45 14.95 -15.82 -9.33
CA GLU A 45 14.84 -16.46 -10.64
C GLU A 45 13.52 -16.14 -11.34
N GLU A 46 12.41 -16.09 -10.59
CA GLU A 46 11.09 -15.67 -11.09
C GLU A 46 11.12 -14.21 -11.59
N ARG A 47 11.81 -13.30 -10.89
CA ARG A 47 11.99 -11.90 -11.31
C ARG A 47 12.82 -11.77 -12.59
N VAL A 48 13.88 -12.56 -12.74
CA VAL A 48 14.69 -12.57 -13.96
C VAL A 48 13.87 -13.10 -15.14
N LEU A 49 13.05 -14.13 -14.93
CA LEU A 49 12.16 -14.67 -15.95
C LEU A 49 11.06 -13.67 -16.34
N LEU A 50 10.44 -13.00 -15.37
CA LEU A 50 9.47 -11.93 -15.61
C LEU A 50 10.10 -10.76 -16.35
N THR A 51 11.34 -10.38 -16.04
CA THR A 51 12.07 -9.31 -16.74
C THR A 51 12.33 -9.72 -18.20
N LYS A 52 12.81 -10.94 -18.43
CA LYS A 52 13.03 -11.48 -19.78
C LYS A 52 11.74 -11.60 -20.58
N GLU A 53 10.64 -12.02 -19.96
CA GLU A 53 9.34 -12.13 -20.63
C GLU A 53 8.73 -10.75 -20.90
N LEU A 54 8.90 -9.80 -19.98
CA LEU A 54 8.51 -8.41 -20.20
C LEU A 54 9.29 -7.80 -21.38
N ASP A 55 10.61 -8.01 -21.44
CA ASP A 55 11.48 -7.60 -22.55
C ASP A 55 11.12 -8.29 -23.88
N ARG A 56 10.71 -9.57 -23.83
CA ARG A 56 10.21 -10.30 -25.01
C ARG A 56 8.89 -9.71 -25.51
N ILE A 57 7.99 -9.36 -24.60
CA ILE A 57 6.69 -8.74 -24.93
C ILE A 57 6.87 -7.33 -25.47
N THR A 58 7.80 -6.53 -24.95
CA THR A 58 8.15 -5.22 -25.52
C THR A 58 8.95 -5.32 -26.82
N GLY A 59 9.76 -6.37 -27.01
CA GLY A 59 10.59 -6.59 -28.19
C GLY A 59 9.87 -7.17 -29.42
N GLN A 60 8.75 -7.91 -29.25
CA GLN A 60 8.04 -8.60 -30.34
C GLN A 60 6.92 -7.79 -31.03
N GLY A 61 6.86 -6.47 -30.92
CA GLY A 61 6.06 -5.66 -31.85
C GLY A 61 4.53 -5.84 -31.75
N HIS A 62 4.01 -6.38 -30.64
CA HIS A 62 2.68 -6.03 -30.17
C HIS A 62 2.85 -4.99 -29.09
N SER A 63 2.90 -3.73 -29.53
CA SER A 63 3.02 -2.55 -28.69
C SER A 63 2.20 -2.71 -27.42
N ALA A 64 2.86 -3.02 -26.30
CA ALA A 64 2.45 -2.45 -25.03
C ALA A 64 2.43 -0.95 -25.31
N ILE A 65 1.23 -0.42 -25.56
CA ILE A 65 0.93 0.91 -26.10
C ILE A 65 2.12 1.83 -25.82
N SER A 66 2.86 2.21 -26.86
CA SER A 66 4.02 3.08 -26.72
C SER A 66 3.55 4.40 -26.11
N VAL A 67 3.74 4.53 -24.80
CA VAL A 67 3.26 5.65 -23.97
C VAL A 67 4.23 6.82 -24.12
N ASP A 68 4.49 7.25 -25.35
CA ASP A 68 5.01 8.59 -25.63
C ASP A 68 3.86 9.50 -26.10
N ASP A 69 2.89 8.96 -26.85
CA ASP A 69 1.73 9.73 -27.31
C ASP A 69 0.49 9.64 -26.40
N THR A 70 0.49 8.73 -25.42
CA THR A 70 -0.67 8.51 -24.53
C THR A 70 -0.55 9.28 -23.20
N LEU A 71 0.58 9.96 -22.95
CA LEU A 71 0.83 10.68 -21.70
C LEU A 71 0.65 12.21 -21.84
N LYS A 72 -0.54 12.64 -22.23
CA LYS A 72 -1.00 14.03 -22.04
C LYS A 72 -1.89 14.22 -20.81
N ILE A 73 -2.15 13.18 -20.02
CA ILE A 73 -3.39 13.20 -19.22
C ILE A 73 -3.23 13.23 -17.69
N ILE A 74 -2.04 13.01 -17.12
CA ILE A 74 -1.89 13.13 -15.66
C ILE A 74 -0.65 13.97 -15.32
N ALA A 75 -0.80 15.28 -15.50
CA ALA A 75 -0.03 16.38 -14.92
C ALA A 75 1.41 16.07 -14.45
N CYS A 76 2.34 15.83 -15.39
CA CYS A 76 3.76 15.89 -15.07
C CYS A 76 4.32 17.31 -15.34
N ARG A 77 5.18 17.78 -14.42
CA ARG A 77 5.66 19.15 -14.19
C ARG A 77 5.99 20.01 -15.44
N GLU A 78 6.31 19.37 -16.54
CA GLU A 78 6.61 19.97 -17.84
C GLU A 78 5.40 20.65 -18.50
N GLN A 79 4.17 20.18 -18.20
CA GLN A 79 2.92 20.78 -18.70
C GLN A 79 2.57 22.12 -18.06
N LYS A 80 3.08 22.48 -16.87
CA LYS A 80 2.82 23.82 -16.30
C LYS A 80 3.29 24.97 -17.21
N LYS A 81 4.35 24.74 -17.99
CA LYS A 81 4.85 25.72 -18.98
C LYS A 81 4.05 25.71 -20.29
N LYS A 82 3.42 24.59 -20.64
CA LYS A 82 2.57 24.46 -21.84
C LYS A 82 1.11 24.84 -21.58
N LEU A 83 0.62 24.70 -20.35
CA LEU A 83 -0.73 25.06 -19.92
C LEU A 83 -0.97 26.57 -20.05
N SER A 84 0.00 27.40 -19.63
CA SER A 84 -0.11 28.86 -19.82
C SER A 84 -0.14 29.28 -21.29
N ALA A 85 0.50 28.50 -22.17
CA ALA A 85 0.47 28.75 -23.62
C ALA A 85 -0.88 28.32 -24.23
N LEU A 86 -1.40 27.15 -23.85
CA LEU A 86 -2.72 26.68 -24.27
C LEU A 86 -3.87 27.49 -23.66
N GLU A 87 -3.73 28.05 -22.46
CA GLU A 87 -4.72 28.95 -21.86
C GLU A 87 -4.82 30.26 -22.65
N MET A 88 -3.70 30.80 -23.17
CA MET A 88 -3.75 31.94 -24.09
C MET A 88 -4.43 31.60 -25.42
N GLU A 89 -4.21 30.40 -25.96
CA GLU A 89 -4.87 29.93 -27.19
C GLU A 89 -6.37 29.68 -26.99
N LEU A 90 -6.79 29.12 -25.84
CA LEU A 90 -8.20 28.89 -25.52
C LEU A 90 -8.96 30.20 -25.27
N VAL A 91 -8.30 31.21 -24.68
CA VAL A 91 -8.85 32.57 -24.56
C VAL A 91 -9.04 33.20 -25.94
N ALA A 92 -8.09 32.99 -26.87
CA ALA A 92 -8.24 33.44 -28.26
C ALA A 92 -9.39 32.72 -28.99
N ALA A 93 -9.47 31.39 -28.88
CA ALA A 93 -10.54 30.60 -29.53
C ALA A 93 -11.95 30.86 -28.95
N ARG A 94 -12.06 31.31 -27.69
CA ARG A 94 -13.33 31.77 -27.11
C ARG A 94 -13.80 33.10 -27.66
N GLN A 95 -12.88 34.00 -28.03
CA GLN A 95 -13.23 35.25 -28.74
C GLN A 95 -13.73 34.97 -30.17
N GLU A 96 -13.38 33.80 -30.73
CA GLU A 96 -13.83 33.31 -32.03
C GLU A 96 -15.10 32.44 -31.95
N GLY A 97 -15.74 32.30 -30.77
CA GLY A 97 -17.10 31.76 -30.64
C GLY A 97 -17.24 30.26 -30.38
N PHE A 98 -16.20 29.56 -29.91
CA PHE A 98 -16.30 28.12 -29.62
C PHE A 98 -17.10 27.79 -28.34
N VAL A 99 -18.19 27.03 -28.48
CA VAL A 99 -19.03 26.50 -27.38
C VAL A 99 -18.90 24.98 -27.32
N SER A 100 -18.45 24.44 -26.17
CA SER A 100 -18.27 22.99 -25.95
C SER A 100 -19.63 22.29 -25.81
N SER A 101 -19.96 21.43 -26.77
CA SER A 101 -21.23 20.72 -26.87
C SER A 101 -21.20 19.31 -26.28
N HIS A 102 -22.15 19.08 -25.35
CA HIS A 102 -22.90 17.85 -25.06
C HIS A 102 -22.19 16.63 -24.43
N LEU A 103 -22.37 16.49 -23.11
CA LEU A 103 -22.46 15.20 -22.41
C LEU A 103 -23.75 14.48 -22.85
N PRO A 104 -23.73 13.16 -23.13
CA PRO A 104 -24.95 12.41 -23.34
C PRO A 104 -25.65 12.19 -22.00
N GLU A 105 -26.74 12.92 -21.81
CA GLU A 105 -27.71 12.71 -20.75
C GLU A 105 -28.54 11.45 -21.08
N LYS A 106 -28.50 10.41 -20.23
CA LYS A 106 -29.62 9.47 -20.10
C LYS A 106 -29.64 8.65 -18.80
N ASN A 107 -30.65 8.99 -18.01
CA ASN A 107 -31.48 8.24 -17.08
C ASN A 107 -31.32 6.72 -17.02
N SER A 108 -31.02 6.21 -15.83
CA SER A 108 -31.90 5.33 -15.03
C SER A 108 -31.14 4.80 -13.81
N ILE A 109 -31.81 4.81 -12.65
CA ILE A 109 -31.31 4.28 -11.38
C ILE A 109 -31.38 2.75 -11.48
N SER A 110 -30.25 2.13 -11.79
CA SER A 110 -30.05 0.69 -11.67
C SER A 110 -28.61 0.47 -11.24
N ASN A 111 -28.35 0.19 -9.95
CA ASN A 111 -27.06 -0.17 -9.35
C ASN A 111 -25.87 0.01 -10.31
N LYS A 112 -25.53 1.26 -10.63
CA LYS A 112 -24.54 1.54 -11.67
C LYS A 112 -23.19 1.25 -11.06
N ARG A 113 -22.48 0.34 -11.70
CA ARG A 113 -21.09 0.02 -11.41
C ARG A 113 -20.27 1.33 -11.40
N PRO A 114 -19.60 1.70 -10.31
CA PRO A 114 -18.78 2.90 -10.27
C PRO A 114 -17.69 2.85 -11.34
N LEU A 115 -17.42 3.99 -11.98
CA LEU A 115 -16.33 4.12 -12.94
C LEU A 115 -14.99 3.98 -12.23
N VAL A 116 -14.79 4.67 -11.09
CA VAL A 116 -13.52 4.63 -10.36
C VAL A 116 -13.70 4.77 -8.86
N VAL A 117 -12.92 3.98 -8.11
CA VAL A 117 -12.74 4.13 -6.66
C VAL A 117 -11.37 4.74 -6.38
N ILE A 118 -11.35 5.91 -5.75
CA ILE A 118 -10.17 6.72 -5.46
C ILE A 118 -9.83 6.60 -3.97
N GLY A 119 -8.67 6.05 -3.67
CA GLY A 119 -8.08 6.01 -2.33
C GLY A 119 -7.08 7.14 -2.13
N ILE A 120 -7.44 8.10 -1.28
CA ILE A 120 -6.57 9.21 -0.89
C ILE A 120 -5.74 8.78 0.32
N LEU A 121 -4.46 8.49 0.15
CA LEU A 121 -3.60 8.07 1.25
C LEU A 121 -3.30 9.26 2.16
N THR A 122 -3.69 9.14 3.44
CA THR A 122 -3.52 10.19 4.46
C THR A 122 -2.96 9.62 5.76
N GLY A 123 -2.28 10.43 6.57
CA GLY A 123 -1.84 10.06 7.92
C GLY A 123 -2.70 10.67 9.03
N PHE A 124 -2.46 10.28 10.28
CA PHE A 124 -3.14 10.82 11.46
C PHE A 124 -2.99 12.34 11.58
N SER A 125 -1.79 12.87 11.33
CA SER A 125 -1.47 14.30 11.46
C SER A 125 -1.98 15.18 10.32
N HIS A 126 -2.63 14.62 9.30
CA HIS A 126 -2.97 15.32 8.06
C HIS A 126 -4.42 15.83 8.01
N LYS A 127 -5.06 16.07 9.17
CA LYS A 127 -6.45 16.57 9.24
C LYS A 127 -6.67 17.83 8.39
N SER A 128 -5.76 18.80 8.47
CA SER A 128 -5.85 20.05 7.69
C SER A 128 -5.81 19.81 6.18
N LYS A 129 -5.03 18.82 5.71
CA LYS A 129 -4.99 18.43 4.30
C LYS A 129 -6.29 17.77 3.85
N ARG A 130 -6.86 16.88 4.66
CA ARG A 130 -8.16 16.27 4.38
C ARG A 130 -9.26 17.33 4.26
N ASP A 131 -9.28 18.29 5.19
CA ASP A 131 -10.23 19.40 5.15
C ASP A 131 -10.06 20.28 3.91
N ALA A 132 -8.81 20.50 3.46
CA ALA A 132 -8.54 21.20 2.21
C ALA A 132 -9.06 20.43 1.00
N ILE A 133 -8.87 19.10 0.94
CA ILE A 133 -9.37 18.25 -0.14
C ILE A 133 -10.90 18.24 -0.21
N ARG A 134 -11.58 18.10 0.94
CA ARG A 134 -13.05 18.17 1.05
C ARG A 134 -13.59 19.49 0.48
N LYS A 135 -12.90 20.60 0.76
CA LYS A 135 -13.27 21.94 0.26
C LYS A 135 -12.92 22.15 -1.21
N ALA A 136 -11.82 21.58 -1.68
CA ALA A 136 -11.26 21.88 -3.00
C ALA A 136 -11.90 21.08 -4.13
N TRP A 137 -12.05 19.76 -3.99
CA TRP A 137 -12.49 18.92 -5.10
C TRP A 137 -13.35 17.72 -4.71
N MET A 138 -13.15 17.13 -3.52
CA MET A 138 -13.86 15.92 -3.11
C MET A 138 -15.31 16.20 -2.67
N GLY A 139 -15.55 17.37 -2.07
CA GLY A 139 -16.82 17.65 -1.38
C GLY A 139 -16.94 16.90 -0.05
N ALA A 140 -18.05 17.10 0.65
CA ALA A 140 -18.39 16.38 1.88
C ALA A 140 -19.91 16.16 1.98
N GLY A 141 -20.33 15.13 2.71
CA GLY A 141 -21.74 14.84 2.97
C GLY A 141 -22.56 14.67 1.69
N LYS A 142 -23.58 15.53 1.50
CA LYS A 142 -24.48 15.47 0.34
C LYS A 142 -23.75 15.72 -0.99
N VAL A 143 -22.72 16.56 -0.99
CA VAL A 143 -21.96 16.87 -2.22
C VAL A 143 -21.16 15.66 -2.68
N LEU A 144 -20.54 14.95 -1.74
CA LEU A 144 -19.81 13.71 -2.02
C LEU A 144 -20.75 12.63 -2.59
N LYS A 145 -21.90 12.41 -1.95
CA LYS A 145 -22.92 11.47 -2.43
C LYS A 145 -23.41 11.82 -3.85
N LYS A 146 -23.61 13.11 -4.13
CA LYS A 146 -23.99 13.56 -5.49
C LYS A 146 -22.95 13.15 -6.53
N ILE A 147 -21.65 13.28 -6.24
CA ILE A 147 -20.57 12.86 -7.15
C ILE A 147 -20.56 11.34 -7.32
N GLU A 148 -20.78 10.58 -6.26
CA GLU A 148 -20.89 9.11 -6.31
C GLU A 148 -22.06 8.66 -7.19
N ASP A 149 -23.24 9.24 -6.98
CA ASP A 149 -24.47 8.85 -7.66
C ASP A 149 -24.51 9.32 -9.13
N GLU A 150 -24.05 10.55 -9.41
CA GLU A 150 -24.12 11.14 -10.75
C GLU A 150 -22.94 10.74 -11.64
N LYS A 151 -21.72 10.73 -11.09
CA LYS A 151 -20.49 10.49 -11.86
C LYS A 151 -19.95 9.07 -11.69
N GLY A 152 -20.45 8.29 -10.74
CA GLY A 152 -19.93 6.96 -10.45
C GLY A 152 -18.51 6.98 -9.88
N ILE A 153 -18.13 8.06 -9.17
CA ILE A 153 -16.78 8.24 -8.63
C ILE A 153 -16.84 8.20 -7.12
N ILE A 154 -16.22 7.18 -6.54
CA ILE A 154 -16.17 6.99 -5.08
C ILE A 154 -14.79 7.44 -4.60
N ALA A 155 -14.72 8.44 -3.74
CA ALA A 155 -13.47 8.90 -3.14
C ALA A 155 -13.47 8.64 -1.63
N ARG A 156 -12.41 8.03 -1.09
CA ARG A 156 -12.29 7.76 0.36
C ARG A 156 -10.89 8.08 0.86
N PHE A 157 -10.78 8.62 2.07
CA PHE A 157 -9.51 8.78 2.77
C PHE A 157 -9.06 7.43 3.34
N VAL A 158 -7.91 6.95 2.88
CA VAL A 158 -7.36 5.65 3.29
C VAL A 158 -6.42 5.86 4.47
N ILE A 159 -6.72 5.18 5.57
CA ILE A 159 -5.92 5.19 6.78
C ILE A 159 -5.97 3.83 7.47
N GLY A 160 -4.85 3.36 8.00
CA GLY A 160 -4.75 2.19 8.87
C GLY A 160 -4.91 2.55 10.33
N ARG A 161 -4.63 1.56 11.19
CA ARG A 161 -4.68 1.70 12.65
C ARG A 161 -3.29 1.96 13.21
N ARG A 162 -3.23 2.57 14.39
CA ARG A 162 -1.97 2.64 15.14
C ARG A 162 -1.84 1.42 16.05
N TYR A 163 -0.77 0.65 15.89
CA TYR A 163 -0.41 -0.37 16.88
C TYR A 163 0.66 0.20 17.81
N HIS A 164 0.42 0.11 19.12
CA HIS A 164 1.41 0.48 20.12
C HIS A 164 2.48 -0.63 20.19
N PHE A 165 3.72 -0.27 19.86
CA PHE A 165 4.89 -1.15 19.70
C PHE A 165 5.37 -1.89 20.98
N PHE A 166 4.54 -2.01 22.02
CA PHE A 166 4.96 -2.59 23.30
C PHE A 166 5.11 -4.13 23.30
N CYS A 167 4.78 -4.84 22.21
CA CYS A 167 4.94 -6.30 22.16
C CYS A 167 6.33 -6.78 21.69
N PHE A 168 7.11 -5.98 20.94
CA PHE A 168 8.38 -6.48 20.37
C PHE A 168 9.60 -6.30 21.29
N ALA A 169 9.62 -5.29 22.16
CA ALA A 169 10.79 -5.00 22.99
C ALA A 169 11.01 -6.02 24.13
N ILE A 170 9.95 -6.71 24.59
CA ILE A 170 10.06 -7.71 25.66
C ILE A 170 10.50 -9.08 25.11
N PHE A 171 10.19 -9.38 23.84
CA PHE A 171 10.54 -10.66 23.22
C PHE A 171 12.06 -10.79 23.03
N HIS A 172 12.78 -9.70 22.74
CA HIS A 172 14.22 -9.77 22.51
C HIS A 172 15.06 -9.75 23.80
N PHE A 173 14.50 -9.33 24.93
CA PHE A 173 15.24 -9.25 26.20
C PHE A 173 15.23 -10.56 27.00
N PHE A 174 14.21 -11.42 26.81
CA PHE A 174 14.10 -12.69 27.52
C PHE A 174 14.81 -13.87 26.85
N PHE A 175 15.26 -13.74 25.60
CA PHE A 175 15.91 -14.86 24.88
C PHE A 175 17.38 -15.10 25.28
N PHE A 176 18.00 -14.22 26.08
CA PHE A 176 19.44 -14.32 26.31
C PHE A 176 19.86 -15.20 27.49
N ASN A 177 18.94 -15.67 28.34
CA ASN A 177 19.28 -16.61 29.42
C ASN A 177 18.05 -17.39 29.88
N CYS A 178 17.74 -18.56 29.29
CA CYS A 178 17.10 -19.58 30.14
C CYS A 178 17.12 -21.05 29.68
N SER A 179 17.00 -21.90 30.70
CA SER A 179 17.00 -23.37 30.67
C SER A 179 15.62 -23.94 30.35
N LEU A 180 15.52 -25.24 30.03
CA LEU A 180 14.34 -25.94 29.50
C LEU A 180 13.01 -25.73 30.28
N LEU A 181 13.04 -25.37 31.57
CA LEU A 181 11.84 -25.14 32.38
C LEU A 181 11.18 -23.78 32.08
N GLU A 182 11.94 -22.80 31.59
CA GLU A 182 11.38 -21.51 31.16
C GLU A 182 10.78 -21.55 29.76
N VAL A 183 11.04 -22.58 28.94
CA VAL A 183 10.41 -22.68 27.61
C VAL A 183 8.90 -22.85 27.73
N ILE A 184 8.40 -23.61 28.72
CA ILE A 184 6.95 -23.76 28.94
C ILE A 184 6.35 -22.46 29.49
N LEU A 185 7.06 -21.75 30.36
CA LEU A 185 6.61 -20.45 30.86
C LEU A 185 6.68 -19.38 29.75
N VAL A 186 7.68 -19.41 28.88
CA VAL A 186 7.83 -18.53 27.70
C VAL A 186 6.79 -18.86 26.65
N VAL A 187 6.44 -20.14 26.43
CA VAL A 187 5.36 -20.53 25.53
C VAL A 187 4.00 -20.18 26.12
N ALA A 188 3.77 -20.40 27.42
CA ALA A 188 2.52 -20.02 28.09
C ALA A 188 2.37 -18.50 28.23
N VAL A 189 3.46 -17.77 28.48
CA VAL A 189 3.51 -16.30 28.49
C VAL A 189 3.40 -15.78 27.07
N SER A 190 4.00 -16.42 26.05
CA SER A 190 3.83 -16.05 24.62
C SER A 190 2.42 -16.31 24.13
N LEU A 191 1.79 -17.43 24.48
CA LEU A 191 0.37 -17.68 24.19
C LEU A 191 -0.51 -16.69 24.97
N ARG A 192 -0.17 -16.34 26.20
CA ARG A 192 -0.90 -15.32 26.98
C ARG A 192 -0.59 -13.89 26.52
N PHE A 193 0.53 -13.65 25.86
CA PHE A 193 0.92 -12.38 25.22
C PHE A 193 0.29 -12.24 23.83
N GLU A 194 0.19 -13.30 23.04
CA GLU A 194 -0.60 -13.32 21.81
C GLU A 194 -2.09 -13.08 22.12
N LEU A 195 -2.58 -13.59 23.27
CA LEU A 195 -3.92 -13.26 23.78
C LEU A 195 -4.03 -11.87 24.45
N SER A 196 -2.92 -11.18 24.75
CA SER A 196 -2.92 -9.84 25.37
C SER A 196 -2.34 -8.72 24.48
N CYS A 197 -1.87 -9.04 23.27
CA CYS A 197 -1.63 -8.08 22.20
C CYS A 197 -2.99 -7.78 21.53
N SER A 198 -3.98 -7.43 22.36
CA SER A 198 -5.24 -6.89 21.90
C SER A 198 -4.92 -5.55 21.25
N SER A 199 -5.41 -5.33 20.02
CA SER A 199 -5.54 -4.00 19.46
C SER A 199 -6.16 -3.12 20.54
N ASN A 200 -5.38 -2.24 21.16
CA ASN A 200 -5.93 -1.18 21.96
C ASN A 200 -6.58 -0.20 20.97
N ARG A 201 -7.75 -0.59 20.44
CA ARG A 201 -8.71 0.32 19.80
C ARG A 201 -8.96 1.42 20.83
N GLY A 202 -8.30 2.56 20.68
CA GLY A 202 -8.50 3.67 21.60
C GLY A 202 -7.29 4.52 21.97
N ASP A 203 -6.15 4.45 21.27
CA ASP A 203 -5.21 5.58 21.32
C ASP A 203 -5.94 6.86 20.87
N SER A 204 -5.54 7.99 21.45
CA SER A 204 -6.06 9.33 21.17
C SER A 204 -6.15 9.63 19.67
N LEU A 205 -5.18 9.15 18.88
CA LEU A 205 -5.14 9.32 17.42
C LEU A 205 -6.21 8.48 16.71
N ASP A 206 -6.33 7.18 17.02
CA ASP A 206 -7.38 6.33 16.44
C ASP A 206 -8.77 6.88 16.79
N ARG A 207 -8.98 7.32 18.04
CA ARG A 207 -10.23 7.94 18.47
C ARG A 207 -10.54 9.22 17.71
N SER A 208 -9.52 10.04 17.42
CA SER A 208 -9.70 11.25 16.62
C SER A 208 -10.17 10.93 15.21
N ILE A 209 -9.65 9.85 14.60
CA ILE A 209 -10.08 9.39 13.27
C ILE A 209 -11.49 8.81 13.32
N ASP A 210 -11.80 7.98 14.33
CA ASP A 210 -13.13 7.39 14.49
C ASP A 210 -14.19 8.49 14.68
N ASN A 211 -13.89 9.54 15.45
CA ASN A 211 -14.76 10.70 15.62
C ASN A 211 -14.94 11.48 14.31
N GLU A 212 -13.85 11.77 13.60
CA GLU A 212 -13.92 12.47 12.31
C GLU A 212 -14.73 11.66 11.28
N ASN A 213 -14.53 10.34 11.22
CA ASN A 213 -15.27 9.46 10.33
C ASN A 213 -16.76 9.38 10.69
N LYS A 214 -17.11 9.43 11.98
CA LYS A 214 -18.52 9.47 12.41
C LYS A 214 -19.26 10.71 11.90
N GLU A 215 -18.55 11.83 11.76
CA GLU A 215 -19.12 13.09 11.25
C GLU A 215 -19.17 13.15 9.73
N THR A 216 -18.12 12.64 9.06
CA THR A 216 -17.89 12.85 7.62
C THR A 216 -18.26 11.63 6.76
N ASN A 217 -18.13 10.42 7.31
CA ASN A 217 -18.37 9.14 6.65
C ASN A 217 -17.65 9.01 5.30
N ASP A 218 -16.40 9.48 5.24
CA ASP A 218 -15.58 9.52 4.03
C ASP A 218 -14.24 8.78 4.16
N PHE A 219 -14.04 8.02 5.23
CA PHE A 219 -12.85 7.19 5.43
C PHE A 219 -13.02 5.75 4.95
N LEU A 220 -11.88 5.18 4.57
CA LEU A 220 -11.64 3.76 4.44
C LEU A 220 -10.57 3.37 5.46
N ILE A 221 -11.02 2.75 6.55
CA ILE A 221 -10.15 2.35 7.66
C ILE A 221 -9.67 0.91 7.42
N LEU A 222 -8.37 0.74 7.22
CA LEU A 222 -7.72 -0.56 7.02
C LEU A 222 -7.39 -1.18 8.39
N GLU A 223 -8.29 -2.01 8.91
CA GLU A 223 -8.15 -2.63 10.24
C GLU A 223 -6.87 -3.45 10.40
N ASN A 224 -6.42 -4.13 9.33
CA ASN A 224 -5.26 -5.02 9.35
C ASN A 224 -3.96 -4.33 8.91
N HIS A 225 -3.95 -3.00 8.80
CA HIS A 225 -2.78 -2.23 8.38
C HIS A 225 -2.30 -1.33 9.51
N VAL A 226 -1.00 -1.38 9.80
CA VAL A 226 -0.36 -0.50 10.78
C VAL A 226 0.18 0.73 10.07
N GLU A 227 -0.24 1.91 10.51
CA GLU A 227 0.30 3.16 9.97
C GLU A 227 1.76 3.38 10.41
N ALA A 228 2.67 3.27 9.46
CA ALA A 228 4.07 3.64 9.59
C ALA A 228 4.59 4.31 8.30
N LEU A 229 5.63 5.14 8.41
CA LEU A 229 6.18 5.88 7.27
C LEU A 229 6.77 4.93 6.21
N GLU A 230 7.39 3.84 6.66
CA GLU A 230 8.00 2.79 5.81
C GLU A 230 6.96 1.83 5.22
N GLU A 231 5.70 1.92 5.65
CA GLU A 231 4.62 1.00 5.30
C GLU A 231 3.72 1.54 4.17
N GLN A 232 4.05 2.68 3.53
CA GLN A 232 3.24 3.25 2.44
C GLN A 232 2.98 2.30 1.25
N PRO A 233 3.98 1.52 0.77
CA PRO A 233 3.73 0.53 -0.27
C PRO A 233 2.73 -0.55 0.19
N ASN A 234 2.86 -1.00 1.44
CA ASN A 234 1.95 -1.97 2.04
C ASN A 234 0.54 -1.40 2.22
N LYS A 235 0.41 -0.14 2.63
CA LYS A 235 -0.87 0.59 2.67
C LYS A 235 -1.54 0.63 1.31
N THR A 236 -0.76 0.94 0.27
CA THR A 236 -1.23 0.99 -1.12
C THR A 236 -1.71 -0.38 -1.57
N LYS A 237 -0.94 -1.44 -1.29
CA LYS A 237 -1.32 -2.83 -1.58
C LYS A 237 -2.62 -3.21 -0.87
N SER A 238 -2.70 -2.94 0.43
CA SER A 238 -3.89 -3.20 1.25
C SER A 238 -5.13 -2.44 0.75
N PHE A 239 -4.96 -1.18 0.33
CA PHE A 239 -6.03 -0.42 -0.28
C PHE A 239 -6.56 -1.10 -1.55
N PHE A 240 -5.71 -1.43 -2.52
CA PHE A 240 -6.16 -2.06 -3.76
C PHE A 240 -6.81 -3.42 -3.52
N ALA A 241 -6.24 -4.22 -2.63
CA ALA A 241 -6.81 -5.52 -2.27
C ALA A 241 -8.21 -5.36 -1.67
N TYR A 242 -8.34 -4.52 -0.64
CA TYR A 242 -9.63 -4.26 0.00
C TYR A 242 -10.63 -3.66 -1.00
N ALA A 243 -10.19 -2.71 -1.83
CA ALA A 243 -11.08 -2.03 -2.75
C ALA A 243 -11.63 -2.98 -3.83
N ALA A 244 -10.78 -3.87 -4.36
CA ALA A 244 -11.17 -4.86 -5.36
C ALA A 244 -12.15 -5.91 -4.81
N GLU A 245 -12.14 -6.17 -3.51
CA GLU A 245 -13.04 -7.11 -2.82
C GLU A 245 -14.39 -6.47 -2.46
N ASN A 246 -14.40 -5.17 -2.14
CA ASN A 246 -15.59 -4.49 -1.60
C ASN A 246 -16.34 -3.64 -2.63
N TRP A 247 -15.68 -3.21 -3.71
CA TRP A 247 -16.33 -2.45 -4.78
C TRP A 247 -16.19 -3.16 -6.12
N ASP A 248 -17.32 -3.29 -6.81
CA ASP A 248 -17.29 -3.61 -8.22
C ASP A 248 -17.15 -2.32 -9.04
N ALA A 249 -15.92 -1.86 -9.28
CA ALA A 249 -15.63 -0.68 -10.11
C ALA A 249 -14.81 -1.03 -11.36
N ASP A 250 -14.80 -0.17 -12.38
CA ASP A 250 -13.95 -0.35 -13.57
C ASP A 250 -12.49 -0.04 -13.29
N PHE A 251 -12.24 1.00 -12.49
CA PHE A 251 -10.90 1.45 -12.14
C PHE A 251 -10.74 1.67 -10.63
N PHE A 252 -9.49 1.61 -10.19
CA PHE A 252 -9.07 1.92 -8.84
C PHE A 252 -7.89 2.88 -8.91
N ALA A 253 -7.94 3.98 -8.17
CA ALA A 253 -6.93 5.02 -8.20
C ALA A 253 -6.34 5.22 -6.81
N LYS A 254 -5.01 5.38 -6.75
CA LYS A 254 -4.30 5.82 -5.57
C LYS A 254 -3.89 7.27 -5.78
N ILE A 255 -4.09 8.11 -4.77
CA ILE A 255 -3.68 9.52 -4.77
C ILE A 255 -3.13 9.92 -3.40
N ASN A 256 -2.17 10.84 -3.36
CA ASN A 256 -1.69 11.44 -2.12
C ASN A 256 -2.58 12.60 -1.65
N ASP A 257 -2.54 12.89 -0.36
CA ASP A 257 -3.31 13.98 0.26
C ASP A 257 -2.80 15.41 0.01
N ASP A 258 -1.79 15.57 -0.84
CA ASP A 258 -1.25 16.85 -1.29
C ASP A 258 -1.50 17.12 -2.79
N VAL A 259 -2.35 16.31 -3.43
CA VAL A 259 -2.68 16.43 -4.86
C VAL A 259 -4.09 17.00 -5.06
N TYR A 260 -4.19 17.96 -5.98
CA TYR A 260 -5.48 18.45 -6.48
C TYR A 260 -5.93 17.60 -7.68
N LEU A 261 -7.20 17.20 -7.68
CA LEU A 261 -7.78 16.39 -8.74
C LEU A 261 -8.95 17.10 -9.42
N ASN A 262 -8.91 17.17 -10.74
CA ASN A 262 -10.08 17.53 -11.54
C ASN A 262 -10.88 16.27 -11.86
N ILE A 263 -11.97 16.05 -11.13
CA ILE A 263 -12.82 14.85 -11.22
C ILE A 263 -13.39 14.68 -12.64
N ASP A 264 -13.81 15.77 -13.29
CA ASP A 264 -14.42 15.71 -14.62
C ASP A 264 -13.40 15.31 -15.68
N ALA A 265 -12.21 15.89 -15.62
CA ALA A 265 -11.12 15.53 -16.52
C ALA A 265 -10.70 14.05 -16.33
N LEU A 266 -10.64 13.58 -15.08
CA LEU A 266 -10.34 12.18 -14.78
C LEU A 266 -11.42 11.25 -15.33
N GLY A 267 -12.70 11.55 -15.09
CA GLY A 267 -13.81 10.75 -15.58
C GLY A 267 -13.80 10.61 -17.11
N ASN A 268 -13.67 11.74 -17.81
CA ASN A 268 -13.58 11.77 -19.27
C ASN A 268 -12.37 10.98 -19.81
N THR A 269 -11.25 11.04 -19.10
CA THR A 269 -10.06 10.26 -19.45
C THR A 269 -10.32 8.78 -19.33
N LEU A 270 -10.81 8.33 -18.17
CA LEU A 270 -11.01 6.92 -17.87
C LEU A 270 -12.10 6.29 -18.74
N ALA A 271 -13.10 7.07 -19.16
CA ALA A 271 -14.10 6.64 -20.13
C ALA A 271 -13.45 6.10 -21.43
N GLY A 272 -12.33 6.68 -21.88
CA GLY A 272 -11.57 6.21 -23.06
C GLY A 272 -10.77 4.93 -22.84
N TYR A 273 -10.71 4.41 -21.60
CA TYR A 273 -9.99 3.19 -21.24
C TYR A 273 -10.91 2.05 -20.82
N VAL A 274 -12.22 2.25 -20.72
CA VAL A 274 -13.18 1.25 -20.19
C VAL A 274 -13.09 -0.08 -20.94
N ASP A 275 -12.93 -0.04 -22.26
CA ASP A 275 -12.84 -1.24 -23.10
C ASP A 275 -11.50 -1.98 -23.01
N LYS A 276 -10.52 -1.44 -22.27
CA LYS A 276 -9.19 -2.02 -22.12
C LYS A 276 -9.09 -2.79 -20.80
N PRO A 277 -8.84 -4.11 -20.83
CA PRO A 277 -8.91 -4.93 -19.61
C PRO A 277 -7.71 -4.77 -18.68
N ARG A 278 -6.55 -4.33 -19.18
CA ARG A 278 -5.30 -4.19 -18.40
C ARG A 278 -4.74 -2.79 -18.58
N VAL A 279 -5.19 -1.88 -17.73
CA VAL A 279 -4.81 -0.47 -17.77
C VAL A 279 -4.06 -0.12 -16.50
N TYR A 280 -2.84 0.37 -16.66
CA TYR A 280 -2.04 0.99 -15.61
C TYR A 280 -1.61 2.35 -16.12
N VAL A 281 -2.10 3.42 -15.48
CA VAL A 281 -1.94 4.80 -15.97
C VAL A 281 -1.52 5.70 -14.82
N GLY A 282 -0.53 6.55 -15.07
CA GLY A 282 -0.01 7.55 -14.15
C GLY A 282 1.12 8.30 -14.84
N CYS A 283 1.79 9.24 -14.17
CA CYS A 283 3.00 9.82 -14.78
C CYS A 283 4.11 8.76 -14.79
N MET A 284 4.28 8.05 -15.91
CA MET A 284 5.26 6.97 -16.03
C MET A 284 6.68 7.52 -15.99
N LYS A 285 7.53 6.91 -15.16
CA LYS A 285 8.93 7.21 -14.97
C LYS A 285 9.76 5.94 -15.21
N SER A 286 10.97 6.17 -15.67
CA SER A 286 12.05 5.18 -15.81
C SER A 286 13.36 5.94 -15.68
N GLY A 287 14.43 5.26 -15.28
CA GLY A 287 15.73 5.88 -15.09
C GLY A 287 16.60 5.09 -14.12
N GLU A 288 17.76 5.64 -13.80
CA GLU A 288 18.71 5.03 -12.87
C GLU A 288 18.16 5.01 -11.43
N VAL A 289 18.50 3.95 -10.71
CA VAL A 289 18.21 3.78 -9.30
C VAL A 289 19.13 4.67 -8.49
N PHE A 290 18.56 5.38 -7.52
CA PHE A 290 19.34 6.24 -6.63
C PHE A 290 20.17 5.39 -5.65
N SER A 291 21.40 5.07 -6.05
CA SER A 291 22.33 4.25 -5.23
C SER A 291 23.20 5.07 -4.27
N GLU A 292 23.11 6.40 -4.29
CA GLU A 292 23.88 7.28 -3.41
C GLU A 292 23.16 7.52 -2.07
N GLN A 293 23.81 7.19 -0.94
CA GLN A 293 23.22 7.32 0.40
C GLN A 293 22.85 8.76 0.79
N SER A 294 23.51 9.76 0.19
CA SER A 294 23.21 11.18 0.40
C SER A 294 21.92 11.62 -0.29
N HIS A 295 21.40 10.83 -1.22
CA HIS A 295 20.21 11.18 -1.97
C HIS A 295 18.95 10.92 -1.16
N ARG A 296 17.98 11.85 -1.22
CA ARG A 296 16.70 11.73 -0.50
C ARG A 296 15.94 10.44 -0.81
N TRP A 297 16.12 9.94 -2.02
CA TRP A 297 15.43 8.76 -2.55
C TRP A 297 16.35 7.54 -2.63
N TYR A 298 17.40 7.49 -1.80
CA TYR A 298 18.32 6.36 -1.75
C TYR A 298 17.57 5.03 -1.59
N GLU A 299 17.85 4.10 -2.49
CA GLU A 299 17.28 2.76 -2.47
C GLU A 299 18.29 1.80 -1.81
N PRO A 300 18.05 1.35 -0.56
CA PRO A 300 18.99 0.44 0.13
C PRO A 300 19.21 -0.87 -0.62
N ASP A 301 18.23 -1.31 -1.41
CA ASP A 301 18.28 -2.53 -2.19
C ASP A 301 18.59 -2.27 -3.68
N TRP A 302 19.30 -1.20 -4.01
CA TRP A 302 19.58 -0.81 -5.40
C TRP A 302 20.26 -1.92 -6.19
N TRP A 303 21.02 -2.78 -5.51
CA TRP A 303 21.73 -3.93 -6.09
C TRP A 303 20.80 -5.02 -6.64
N LYS A 304 19.50 -5.00 -6.30
CA LYS A 304 18.50 -5.94 -6.82
C LYS A 304 17.97 -5.57 -8.21
N PHE A 305 18.30 -4.38 -8.74
CA PHE A 305 17.80 -3.88 -10.03
C PHE A 305 18.65 -4.29 -11.23
N GLY A 306 19.39 -5.40 -11.12
CA GLY A 306 20.26 -5.93 -12.16
C GLY A 306 21.45 -5.04 -12.48
N ASP A 307 22.21 -5.43 -13.52
CA ASP A 307 23.46 -4.76 -13.89
C ASP A 307 23.26 -3.32 -14.37
N GLY A 308 22.10 -3.04 -15.00
CA GLY A 308 21.73 -1.71 -15.46
C GLY A 308 21.36 -0.75 -14.33
N LYS A 309 21.05 -1.24 -13.12
CA LYS A 309 20.58 -0.45 -11.98
C LYS A 309 19.51 0.56 -12.37
N THR A 310 18.56 0.14 -13.20
CA THR A 310 17.48 1.00 -13.69
C THR A 310 16.15 0.58 -13.09
N TYR A 311 15.33 1.55 -12.69
CA TYR A 311 13.94 1.29 -12.35
C TYR A 311 13.19 0.77 -13.57
N PHE A 312 12.39 -0.28 -13.36
CA PHE A 312 11.32 -0.64 -14.29
C PHE A 312 10.40 0.56 -14.52
N ARG A 313 9.76 0.61 -15.69
CA ARG A 313 8.79 1.65 -15.99
C ARG A 313 7.64 1.59 -14.97
N HIS A 314 7.47 2.64 -14.18
CA HIS A 314 6.48 2.70 -13.11
C HIS A 314 5.81 4.07 -13.06
N ALA A 315 4.59 4.13 -12.54
CA ALA A 315 3.93 5.42 -12.33
C ALA A 315 4.52 6.16 -11.13
N SER A 316 4.54 7.48 -11.21
CA SER A 316 4.94 8.36 -10.13
C SER A 316 4.09 8.13 -8.88
N GLY A 317 4.74 8.27 -7.71
CA GLY A 317 4.14 7.95 -6.42
C GLY A 317 2.95 8.83 -6.03
N GLU A 318 2.75 9.99 -6.64
CA GLU A 318 1.69 10.94 -6.27
C GLU A 318 0.29 10.46 -6.67
N MET A 319 0.15 9.91 -7.87
CA MET A 319 -1.13 9.40 -8.38
C MET A 319 -0.95 8.37 -9.49
N PHE A 320 -1.72 7.28 -9.40
CA PHE A 320 -1.88 6.34 -10.51
C PHE A 320 -3.21 5.59 -10.42
N VAL A 321 -3.63 5.02 -11.56
CA VAL A 321 -4.89 4.30 -11.75
C VAL A 321 -4.60 2.92 -12.32
N VAL A 322 -5.30 1.92 -11.82
CA VAL A 322 -5.28 0.54 -12.32
C VAL A 322 -6.70 0.07 -12.67
N SER A 323 -6.83 -0.70 -13.73
CA SER A 323 -8.07 -1.41 -14.09
C SER A 323 -8.47 -2.46 -13.04
N LYS A 324 -9.75 -2.84 -13.01
CA LYS A 324 -10.28 -3.93 -12.18
C LYS A 324 -9.46 -5.21 -12.26
N ALA A 325 -9.03 -5.62 -13.46
CA ALA A 325 -8.28 -6.87 -13.61
C ALA A 325 -6.93 -6.83 -12.87
N LEU A 326 -6.23 -5.69 -12.94
CA LEU A 326 -4.98 -5.50 -12.22
C LEU A 326 -5.20 -5.37 -10.70
N ALA A 327 -6.26 -4.68 -10.27
CA ALA A 327 -6.60 -4.59 -8.85
C ALA A 327 -6.91 -5.98 -8.26
N LYS A 328 -7.65 -6.82 -9.00
CA LYS A 328 -7.88 -8.23 -8.62
C LYS A 328 -6.60 -9.05 -8.59
N PHE A 329 -5.69 -8.84 -9.55
CA PHE A 329 -4.39 -9.49 -9.54
C PHE A 329 -3.59 -9.13 -8.27
N ILE A 330 -3.62 -7.87 -7.84
CA ILE A 330 -3.00 -7.43 -6.58
C ILE A 330 -3.66 -8.09 -5.37
N SER A 331 -5.00 -8.17 -5.32
CA SER A 331 -5.74 -8.84 -4.23
C SER A 331 -5.36 -10.32 -4.09
N ILE A 332 -5.25 -11.06 -5.19
CA ILE A 332 -4.92 -12.48 -5.19
C ILE A 332 -3.49 -12.74 -4.73
N ASN A 333 -2.54 -11.86 -5.08
CA ASN A 333 -1.11 -12.01 -4.78
C ASN A 333 -0.68 -11.20 -3.54
N ARG A 334 -1.55 -11.15 -2.52
CA ARG A 334 -1.37 -10.38 -1.28
C ARG A 334 -0.18 -10.87 -0.44
#